data_AF-A0AAJ2N7Q2-F1
#
_entry.id   AF-A0AAJ2N7Q2-F1
#
_cell.length_a   1.000
_cell.length_b   1.000
_cell.length_c   1.000
_cell.angle_alpha   90.00
_cell.angle_beta   90.00
_cell.angle_gamma   90.00
#
_symmetry.space_group_name_H-M   'P 1'
#
loop_
_entity.id
_entity.type
_entity.pdbx_description
1 polymer ?
#
loop_
_entity_poly.entity_id
_entity_poly.type
_entity_poly.pdbx_seq_one_letter_code
_entity_poly.pdbx_strand_id
1 'polypeptide(L)'
;MTDALNRISEIYQVITSSQNYKLYFDNEDELDGLFAILASNTENDYSNQEKMLLREVYDLNGQVEKILSAKKNQSEMFQRKSQSLYDSPAIQESYFFDKKK
;
A
#
# COMPACT_ATOMS: atom_id res chain seq x y z
N MET A 1 -4.66 -14.15 -21.00
CA MET A 1 -5.20 -12.80 -20.75
C MET A 1 -6.20 -12.84 -19.62
N THR A 2 -7.33 -13.53 -19.81
CA THR A 2 -8.36 -13.69 -18.78
C THR A 2 -7.82 -14.27 -17.47
N ASP A 3 -6.96 -15.29 -17.53
CA ASP A 3 -6.36 -15.89 -16.32
C ASP A 3 -5.48 -14.91 -15.54
N ALA A 4 -4.71 -14.07 -16.24
CA ALA A 4 -3.87 -13.05 -15.61
C ALA A 4 -4.73 -11.96 -14.96
N LEU A 5 -5.79 -11.51 -15.63
CA LEU A 5 -6.74 -10.54 -15.07
C LEU A 5 -7.49 -11.10 -13.86
N ASN A 6 -7.93 -12.35 -13.91
CA ASN A 6 -8.58 -13.02 -12.78
C ASN A 6 -7.61 -13.10 -11.59
N ARG A 7 -6.36 -13.46 -11.85
CA ARG A 7 -5.34 -13.57 -10.78
C ARG A 7 -5.02 -12.24 -10.13
N ILE A 8 -4.88 -11.16 -10.92
CA ILE A 8 -4.70 -9.80 -10.38
C ILE A 8 -5.93 -9.40 -9.56
N SER A 9 -7.14 -9.68 -10.05
CA SER A 9 -8.39 -9.39 -9.34
C SER A 9 -8.43 -10.10 -7.99
N GLU A 10 -8.12 -11.39 -7.93
CA GLU A 10 -8.04 -12.17 -6.69
C GLU A 10 -7.07 -11.55 -5.67
N ILE A 11 -5.85 -11.22 -6.10
CA ILE A 11 -4.83 -10.61 -5.23
C ILE A 11 -5.35 -9.28 -4.68
N TYR A 12 -5.91 -8.43 -5.53
CA TYR A 12 -6.44 -7.14 -5.08
C TYR A 12 -7.69 -7.27 -4.22
N GLN A 13 -8.56 -8.25 -4.47
CA GLN A 13 -9.71 -8.55 -3.60
C GLN A 13 -9.24 -8.99 -2.20
N VAL A 14 -8.18 -9.80 -2.12
CA VAL A 14 -7.60 -10.22 -0.83
C VAL A 14 -6.99 -9.02 -0.09
N ILE A 15 -6.25 -8.15 -0.78
CA ILE A 15 -5.65 -6.95 -0.17
C ILE A 15 -6.74 -6.01 0.34
N THR A 16 -7.77 -5.74 -0.46
CA THR A 16 -8.88 -4.84 -0.10
C THR A 16 -9.72 -5.41 1.04
N SER A 17 -10.04 -6.71 1.01
CA SER A 17 -10.83 -7.38 2.06
C SER A 17 -10.10 -7.44 3.40
N SER A 18 -8.80 -7.72 3.38
CA SER A 18 -7.98 -7.78 4.60
C SER A 18 -7.51 -6.42 5.09
N GLN A 19 -7.61 -5.37 4.25
CA GLN A 19 -6.98 -4.06 4.43
C GLN A 19 -5.48 -4.13 4.77
N ASN A 20 -4.82 -5.24 4.41
CA ASN A 20 -3.42 -5.47 4.73
C ASN A 20 -2.53 -5.07 3.54
N TYR A 21 -2.01 -3.85 3.62
CA TYR A 21 -1.12 -3.29 2.60
C TYR A 21 0.18 -4.10 2.38
N LYS A 22 0.62 -4.90 3.36
CA LYS A 22 1.84 -5.71 3.20
C LYS A 22 1.68 -6.77 2.11
N LEU A 23 0.46 -7.28 1.94
CA LEU A 23 0.16 -8.28 0.91
C LEU A 23 0.39 -7.73 -0.50
N TYR A 24 0.32 -6.42 -0.72
CA TYR A 24 0.72 -5.83 -2.00
C TYR A 24 2.21 -6.09 -2.28
N PHE A 25 3.07 -5.80 -1.31
CA PHE A 25 4.51 -6.01 -1.43
C PHE A 25 4.89 -7.49 -1.45
N ASP A 26 4.19 -8.32 -0.68
CA ASP A 26 4.42 -9.76 -0.66
C ASP A 26 4.10 -10.43 -2.02
N ASN A 27 3.24 -9.80 -2.85
CA ASN A 27 2.84 -10.29 -4.17
C ASN A 27 3.39 -9.41 -5.32
N GLU A 28 4.34 -8.51 -5.06
CA GLU A 28 4.85 -7.55 -6.05
C GLU A 28 5.45 -8.26 -7.27
N ASP A 29 6.32 -9.25 -7.05
CA ASP A 29 6.95 -10.05 -8.11
C ASP A 29 5.91 -10.80 -8.98
N GLU A 30 4.84 -11.31 -8.34
CA GLU A 30 3.76 -12.00 -9.04
C GLU A 30 2.94 -11.01 -9.88
N LEU A 31 2.59 -9.86 -9.32
CA LEU A 31 1.85 -8.80 -10.01
C LEU A 31 2.64 -8.28 -11.23
N ASP A 32 3.94 -8.01 -11.06
CA ASP A 32 4.80 -7.55 -12.15
C ASP A 32 4.86 -8.58 -13.29
N GLY A 33 4.96 -9.86 -12.97
CA GLY A 33 4.89 -10.94 -13.95
C GLY A 33 3.55 -11.00 -14.69
N LEU A 34 2.43 -10.83 -13.97
CA LEU A 34 1.09 -10.81 -14.56
C LEU A 34 0.88 -9.57 -15.46
N PHE A 35 1.36 -8.40 -15.05
CA PHE A 35 1.31 -7.19 -15.87
C PHE A 35 2.20 -7.31 -17.12
N ALA A 36 3.38 -7.93 -17.03
CA ALA A 36 4.22 -8.19 -18.18
C ALA A 36 3.51 -9.09 -19.21
N ILE A 37 2.78 -10.12 -18.75
CA ILE A 37 1.95 -10.98 -19.61
C ILE A 37 0.86 -10.16 -20.31
N LEU A 38 0.17 -9.27 -19.59
CA LEU A 38 -0.85 -8.40 -20.18
C LEU A 38 -0.27 -7.42 -21.21
N ALA A 39 0.90 -6.84 -20.91
CA ALA A 39 1.59 -5.90 -21.82
C ALA A 39 2.09 -6.58 -23.10
N SER A 40 2.56 -7.83 -22.99
CA SER A 40 3.04 -8.62 -24.13
C SER A 40 1.95 -9.01 -25.12
N ASN A 41 0.68 -8.94 -24.72
CA ASN A 41 -0.46 -9.40 -25.51
C ASN A 41 -1.30 -8.24 -26.08
N THR A 42 -0.65 -7.09 -26.31
CA THR A 42 -1.27 -5.85 -26.81
C THR A 42 -1.78 -5.92 -28.25
N GLU A 43 -1.48 -7.00 -28.98
CA GLU A 43 -1.93 -7.20 -30.37
C GLU A 43 -3.36 -7.78 -30.50
N ASN A 44 -3.92 -8.34 -29.41
CA ASN A 44 -5.27 -8.91 -29.43
C ASN A 44 -6.30 -7.95 -28.84
N ASP A 45 -7.37 -7.67 -29.59
CA ASP A 45 -8.52 -6.93 -29.08
C ASP A 45 -9.14 -7.66 -27.89
N TYR A 46 -9.19 -6.98 -26.73
CA TYR A 46 -9.84 -7.50 -25.54
C TYR A 46 -11.32 -7.81 -25.82
N SER A 47 -11.74 -9.01 -25.42
CA SER A 47 -13.14 -9.39 -25.42
C SER A 47 -13.97 -8.50 -24.47
N ASN A 48 -15.30 -8.47 -24.65
CA ASN A 48 -16.17 -7.69 -23.76
C ASN A 48 -16.06 -8.15 -22.29
N GLN A 49 -15.83 -9.44 -22.06
CA GLN A 49 -15.63 -9.99 -20.72
C GLN A 49 -14.31 -9.51 -20.11
N GLU A 50 -13.23 -9.50 -20.89
CA GLU A 50 -11.93 -8.99 -20.42
C GLU A 50 -11.98 -7.49 -20.16
N LYS A 51 -12.71 -6.71 -20.95
CA LYS A 51 -12.95 -5.28 -20.69
C LYS A 51 -13.68 -5.04 -19.38
N MET A 52 -14.66 -5.88 -19.03
CA MET A 52 -15.34 -5.82 -17.74
C MET A 52 -14.38 -6.15 -16.59
N LEU A 53 -13.59 -7.22 -16.72
CA LEU A 53 -12.57 -7.61 -15.73
C LEU A 53 -11.51 -6.54 -15.55
N LEU A 54 -11.05 -5.91 -16.64
CA LEU A 54 -10.06 -4.84 -16.59
C LEU A 54 -10.57 -3.62 -15.84
N ARG A 55 -11.87 -3.31 -15.98
CA ARG A 55 -12.53 -2.26 -15.20
C ARG A 55 -12.62 -2.62 -13.72
N GLU A 56 -12.96 -3.86 -13.40
CA GLU A 56 -12.98 -4.34 -12.01
C GLU A 56 -11.60 -4.27 -11.36
N VAL A 57 -10.57 -4.74 -12.07
CA VAL A 57 -9.17 -4.66 -11.63
C VAL A 57 -8.75 -3.20 -11.43
N TYR A 58 -9.16 -2.29 -12.30
CA TYR A 58 -8.89 -0.86 -12.15
C TYR A 58 -9.54 -0.26 -10.89
N ASP A 59 -10.81 -0.59 -10.64
CA ASP A 59 -11.54 -0.12 -9.45
C ASP A 59 -10.92 -0.70 -8.16
N LEU A 60 -10.47 -1.96 -8.19
CA LEU A 60 -9.73 -2.59 -7.10
C LEU A 60 -8.36 -1.95 -6.88
N ASN A 61 -7.62 -1.64 -7.95
CA ASN A 61 -6.33 -0.94 -7.86
C ASN A 61 -6.49 0.41 -7.15
N GLY A 62 -7.50 1.19 -7.52
CA GLY A 62 -7.79 2.47 -6.86
C GLY A 62 -8.12 2.35 -5.37
N GLN A 63 -8.66 1.20 -4.92
CA GLN A 63 -8.85 0.92 -3.50
C GLN A 63 -7.55 0.54 -2.80
N VAL A 64 -6.71 -0.28 -3.43
CA VAL A 64 -5.37 -0.63 -2.92
C VAL A 64 -4.51 0.62 -2.78
N GLU A 65 -4.50 1.52 -3.76
CA GLU A 65 -3.77 2.79 -3.71
C GLU A 65 -4.19 3.68 -2.53
N LYS A 66 -5.50 3.71 -2.22
CA LYS A 66 -6.01 4.42 -1.03
C LYS A 66 -5.50 3.80 0.26
N ILE A 67 -5.46 2.48 0.36
CA ILE A 67 -4.93 1.77 1.53
C ILE A 67 -3.44 2.09 1.71
N LEU A 68 -2.66 2.03 0.62
CA LEU A 68 -1.23 2.36 0.63
C LEU A 68 -1.00 3.82 1.04
N SER A 69 -1.75 4.75 0.46
CA SER A 69 -1.66 6.18 0.77
C SER A 69 -2.04 6.49 2.21
N ALA A 70 -3.09 5.86 2.75
CA ALA A 70 -3.50 6.02 4.13
C ALA A 70 -2.38 5.59 5.11
N LYS A 71 -1.69 4.49 4.79
CA LYS A 71 -0.57 3.99 5.60
C LYS A 71 0.67 4.88 5.51
N LYS A 72 0.98 5.39 4.32
CA LYS A 72 2.05 6.39 4.13
C LYS A 72 1.78 7.64 4.97
N ASN A 73 0.57 8.19 4.89
CA ASN A 73 0.18 9.37 5.68
C ASN A 73 0.26 9.10 7.19
N GLN A 74 -0.17 7.91 7.64
CA GLN A 74 -0.06 7.49 9.04
C GLN A 74 1.42 7.46 9.49
N SER A 75 2.30 6.86 8.68
CA SER A 75 3.74 6.80 8.97
C SER A 75 4.38 8.19 9.03
N GLU A 76 4.07 9.08 8.07
CA GLU A 76 4.58 10.45 8.06
C GLU A 76 4.12 11.25 9.29
N MET A 77 2.86 11.10 9.71
CA MET A 77 2.36 11.73 10.94
C MET A 77 3.11 11.24 12.18
N PHE A 78 3.38 9.93 12.27
CA PHE A 78 4.17 9.37 13.38
C PHE A 78 5.61 9.90 13.37
N GLN A 79 6.25 10.00 12.21
CA GLN A 79 7.59 10.56 12.08
C GLN A 79 7.63 12.03 12.51
N ARG A 80 6.71 12.86 12.01
CA ARG A 80 6.59 14.27 12.43
C ARG A 80 6.37 14.41 13.94
N LYS A 81 5.49 13.57 14.51
CA LYS A 81 5.26 13.56 15.96
C LYS A 81 6.50 13.15 16.75
N SER A 82 7.24 12.15 16.28
CA SER A 82 8.49 11.73 16.92
C SER A 82 9.56 12.82 16.87
N GLN A 83 9.74 13.50 15.73
CA GLN A 83 10.67 14.63 15.61
C GLN A 83 10.27 15.79 16.56
N SER A 84 8.98 16.12 16.64
CA SER A 84 8.52 17.17 17.57
C SER A 84 8.75 16.86 19.05
N LEU A 85 8.88 15.58 19.43
CA LEU A 85 9.19 15.17 20.80
C LEU A 85 10.69 15.32 21.13
N TYR A 86 11.58 15.23 20.13
CA TYR A 86 13.02 15.45 20.30
C TYR A 86 13.42 16.92 20.13
N ASP A 87 12.65 17.69 19.34
CA ASP A 87 12.83 19.15 19.18
C ASP A 87 12.20 19.96 20.31
N SER A 88 11.54 19.31 21.28
CA SER A 88 11.14 19.98 22.50
C SER A 88 12.41 20.30 23.29
N PRO A 89 12.81 21.58 23.44
CA PRO A 89 13.96 21.93 24.26
C PRO A 89 13.65 21.36 25.61
N ALA A 90 14.56 20.51 26.09
CA ALA A 90 14.46 19.82 27.35
C ALA A 90 13.82 20.74 28.41
N ILE A 91 12.53 20.53 28.67
CA ILE A 91 11.99 20.78 30.01
C ILE A 91 12.59 19.64 30.84
N GLN A 92 13.92 19.71 31.03
CA GLN A 92 14.60 19.15 32.16
C GLN A 92 14.06 19.96 33.34
N GLU A 93 12.86 19.59 33.80
CA GLU A 93 12.56 19.70 35.21
C GLU A 93 13.76 19.08 35.92
N SER A 94 14.56 19.94 36.55
CA SER A 94 15.73 19.58 37.32
C SER A 94 15.32 18.70 38.50
N TYR A 95 15.15 17.40 38.27
CA TYR A 95 15.06 16.38 39.32
C TYR A 95 16.45 16.01 39.89
N PHE A 96 17.47 16.85 39.64
CA PHE A 96 18.82 16.71 40.19
C PHE A 96 19.19 17.85 41.15
N PHE A 97 18.22 18.58 41.70
CA PHE A 97 18.48 19.41 42.85
C PHE A 97 18.15 18.68 44.15
N ASP A 98 19.20 18.63 44.98
CA ASP A 98 19.23 18.28 46.39
C ASP A 98 19.24 16.80 46.75
N LYS A 99 20.44 16.30 47.01
CA LYS A 99 20.80 15.66 48.29
C LYS A 99 22.30 15.32 48.31
N LYS A 100 23.12 16.24 48.79
CA LYS A 100 24.32 15.92 49.57
C LYS A 100 24.59 17.06 50.57
N LYS A 101 24.02 16.90 51.77
CA LYS A 101 24.67 17.33 53.02
C LYS A 101 25.70 16.28 53.40
#